data_AF-A0A2K6JQM6-F1
#
_entry.id   AF-A0A2K6JQM6-F1
#
_cell.length_a   1.000
_cell.length_b   1.000
_cell.length_c   1.000
_cell.angle_alpha   90.00
_cell.angle_beta   90.00
_cell.angle_gamma   90.00
#
_symmetry.space_group_name_H-M   'P 1'
#
loop_
_entity.id
_entity.type
_entity.pdbx_description
1 polymer ?
#
loop_
_entity_poly.entity_id
_entity_poly.type
_entity_poly.pdbx_seq_one_letter_code
_entity_poly.pdbx_strand_id
1 'polypeptide(L)'
;GPRLQSACAQSSKLAQQYYLVYQVPIPTAHLVQRVASSGGVRSFGVSLLVCGWNEGRPYLFQSDPSGAYLAWKATAMGKNYVNGKISLEKK
;
A
#
# COMPACT_ATOMS: atom_id res chain seq x y z
N GLY A 1 7.46 -13.27 -5.43
CA GLY A 1 8.93 -13.13 -5.30
C GLY A 1 9.31 -12.90 -3.85
N PRO A 2 10.53 -13.29 -3.42
CA PRO A 2 10.97 -13.27 -2.01
C PRO A 2 10.84 -11.90 -1.32
N ARG A 3 10.98 -10.83 -2.10
CA ARG A 3 10.90 -9.44 -1.63
C ARG A 3 9.48 -8.99 -1.23
N LEU A 4 8.44 -9.49 -1.92
CA LEU A 4 7.04 -9.20 -1.57
C LEU A 4 6.67 -9.85 -0.23
N GLN A 5 7.11 -11.10 0.00
CA GLN A 5 6.87 -11.81 1.26
C GLN A 5 7.56 -11.10 2.43
N SER A 6 8.76 -10.58 2.22
CA SER A 6 9.48 -9.80 3.23
C SER A 6 8.74 -8.51 3.59
N ALA A 7 8.16 -7.82 2.60
CA ALA A 7 7.35 -6.62 2.83
C ALA A 7 6.07 -6.92 3.62
N CYS A 8 5.37 -8.01 3.30
CA CYS A 8 4.21 -8.46 4.07
C CYS A 8 4.58 -8.85 5.51
N ALA A 9 5.70 -9.54 5.71
CA ALA A 9 6.16 -9.89 7.05
C ALA A 9 6.50 -8.65 7.89
N GLN A 10 7.13 -7.63 7.27
CA GLN A 10 7.39 -6.35 7.93
C GLN A 10 6.10 -5.58 8.27
N SER A 11 5.12 -5.55 7.36
CA SER A 11 3.86 -4.84 7.61
C SER A 11 3.08 -5.46 8.77
N SER A 12 3.01 -6.79 8.85
CA SER A 12 2.40 -7.50 9.98
C SER A 12 3.09 -7.17 11.30
N LYS A 13 4.43 -7.14 11.33
CA LYS A 13 5.20 -6.79 12.53
C LYS A 13 4.94 -5.35 12.98
N LEU A 14 4.92 -4.40 12.05
CA LEU A 14 4.62 -3.00 12.34
C LEU A 14 3.20 -2.79 12.86
N ALA A 15 2.21 -3.49 12.27
CA ALA A 15 0.83 -3.43 12.72
C ALA A 15 0.69 -3.94 14.17
N GLN A 16 1.34 -5.07 14.50
CA GLN A 16 1.33 -5.61 15.85
C GLN A 16 1.98 -4.65 16.86
N GLN A 17 3.14 -4.07 16.51
CA GLN A 17 3.83 -3.11 17.38
C GLN A 17 2.98 -1.86 17.64
N TYR A 18 2.32 -1.33 16.61
CA TYR A 18 1.45 -0.17 16.74
C TYR A 18 0.26 -0.46 17.65
N TYR A 19 -0.35 -1.64 17.49
CA TYR A 19 -1.47 -2.06 18.32
C TYR A 19 -1.08 -2.23 19.79
N LEU A 20 0.12 -2.76 20.08
CA LEU A 20 0.60 -2.88 21.45
C LEU A 20 0.74 -1.51 22.15
N VAL A 21 1.18 -0.49 21.44
CA VAL A 21 1.42 0.86 22.00
C VAL A 21 0.13 1.66 22.12
N TYR A 22 -0.68 1.70 21.06
CA TYR A 22 -1.82 2.61 20.97
C TYR A 22 -3.17 1.91 21.18
N GLN A 23 -3.20 0.58 21.29
CA GLN A 23 -4.42 -0.23 21.45
C GLN A 23 -5.48 -0.01 20.35
N VAL A 24 -5.07 0.55 19.21
CA VAL A 24 -5.91 0.79 18.04
C VAL A 24 -5.21 0.26 16.78
N PRO A 25 -5.97 -0.21 15.76
CA PRO A 25 -5.37 -0.66 14.51
C PRO A 25 -4.62 0.48 13.82
N ILE A 26 -3.48 0.16 13.20
CA ILE A 26 -2.69 1.15 12.47
C ILE A 26 -3.49 1.67 11.26
N PRO A 27 -3.60 3.00 11.08
CA PRO A 27 -4.20 3.55 9.87
C PRO A 27 -3.45 3.11 8.62
N THR A 28 -4.20 2.76 7.57
CA THR A 28 -3.65 2.25 6.30
C THR A 28 -2.58 3.17 5.71
N ALA A 29 -2.79 4.49 5.75
CA ALA A 29 -1.82 5.48 5.25
C ALA A 29 -0.47 5.41 6.00
N HIS A 30 -0.51 5.23 7.32
CA HIS A 30 0.69 5.16 8.15
C HIS A 30 1.44 3.84 7.94
N LEU A 31 0.70 2.74 7.74
CA LEU A 31 1.28 1.44 7.35
C LEU A 31 1.96 1.53 5.98
N VAL A 32 1.29 2.11 4.98
CA VAL A 32 1.83 2.32 3.62
C VAL A 32 3.10 3.13 3.67
N GLN A 33 3.08 4.25 4.38
CA GLN A 33 4.25 5.12 4.52
C GLN A 33 5.42 4.36 5.15
N ARG A 34 5.18 3.57 6.21
CA ARG A 34 6.25 2.80 6.87
C ARG A 34 6.80 1.68 6.00
N VAL A 35 5.96 0.95 5.27
CA VAL A 35 6.42 -0.11 4.35
C VAL A 35 7.17 0.48 3.15
N ALA A 36 6.76 1.66 2.68
CA ALA A 36 7.44 2.38 1.60
C ALA A 36 8.78 3.00 2.06
N SER A 37 8.88 3.43 3.32
CA SER A 37 10.06 4.12 3.87
C SER A 37 11.05 3.22 4.63
N SER A 38 10.62 2.06 5.16
CA SER A 38 11.48 1.10 5.87
C SER A 38 12.50 0.39 4.97
N GLY A 39 12.54 0.75 3.69
CA GLY A 39 13.41 0.16 2.70
C GLY A 39 14.79 0.77 2.59
N GLY A 40 15.02 2.07 2.86
CA GLY A 40 16.34 2.75 2.68
C GLY A 40 17.04 2.56 1.32
N VAL A 41 16.43 1.81 0.42
CA VAL A 41 16.95 1.18 -0.77
C VAL A 41 15.77 1.23 -1.71
N ARG A 42 15.99 1.85 -2.89
CA ARG A 42 15.13 1.83 -4.08
C ARG A 42 13.93 0.93 -3.87
N SER A 43 12.76 1.55 -3.69
CA SER A 43 11.53 0.82 -3.65
C SER A 43 11.56 -0.18 -4.81
N PHE A 44 11.34 -1.46 -4.46
CA PHE A 44 11.34 -2.58 -5.38
C PHE A 44 10.73 -2.10 -6.69
N GLY A 45 11.37 -2.25 -7.86
CA GLY A 45 10.88 -1.72 -9.14
C GLY A 45 9.52 -2.32 -9.59
N VAL A 46 8.53 -2.23 -8.73
CA VAL A 46 7.25 -2.91 -8.63
C VAL A 46 6.37 -1.96 -7.82
N SER A 47 5.30 -1.48 -8.42
CA SER A 47 4.30 -0.68 -7.70
C SER A 47 3.53 -1.58 -6.73
N LEU A 48 3.27 -1.09 -5.51
CA LEU A 48 2.49 -1.80 -4.49
C LEU A 48 1.09 -1.21 -4.43
N LEU A 49 0.09 -2.09 -4.35
CA LEU A 49 -1.30 -1.72 -4.09
C LEU A 49 -1.63 -2.11 -2.66
N VAL A 50 -1.99 -1.15 -1.83
CA VAL A 50 -2.39 -1.41 -0.45
C VAL A 50 -3.83 -0.98 -0.29
N CYS A 51 -4.71 -1.94 -0.03
CA CYS A 51 -6.08 -1.68 0.37
C CYS A 51 -6.20 -1.82 1.89
N GLY A 52 -7.03 -0.98 2.49
CA GLY A 52 -7.39 -1.08 3.89
C GLY A 52 -8.80 -0.59 4.13
N TRP A 53 -9.39 -1.00 5.23
CA TRP A 53 -10.72 -0.59 5.65
C TRP A 53 -10.59 0.12 6.99
N ASN A 54 -10.91 1.41 7.01
CA ASN A 54 -10.85 2.20 8.24
C ASN A 54 -12.15 2.99 8.41
N GLU A 55 -12.71 2.99 9.62
CA GLU A 55 -13.91 3.78 9.98
C GLU A 55 -15.09 3.62 9.01
N GLY A 56 -15.33 2.40 8.51
CA GLY A 56 -16.43 2.11 7.58
C GLY A 56 -16.19 2.57 6.14
N ARG A 57 -14.99 3.03 5.80
CA ARG A 57 -14.62 3.47 4.45
C ARG A 57 -13.44 2.65 3.89
N PRO A 58 -13.51 2.21 2.62
CA PRO A 58 -12.37 1.61 1.95
C PRO A 58 -11.34 2.67 1.57
N TYR A 59 -10.08 2.34 1.75
CA TYR A 59 -8.93 3.14 1.34
C TYR A 59 -8.05 2.31 0.40
N LEU A 60 -7.64 2.91 -0.71
CA LEU A 60 -6.74 2.30 -1.68
C LEU A 60 -5.56 3.24 -1.92
N PHE A 61 -4.36 2.73 -1.68
CA PHE A 61 -3.11 3.45 -1.90
C PHE A 61 -2.26 2.70 -2.93
N GLN A 62 -1.70 3.45 -3.86
CA GLN A 62 -0.66 2.97 -4.75
C GLN A 62 0.66 3.58 -4.32
N SER A 63 1.66 2.74 -4.07
CA SER A 63 3.03 3.18 -3.82
C SER A 63 3.87 2.89 -5.05
N ASP A 64 4.57 3.91 -5.54
CA ASP A 64 5.49 3.81 -6.65
C ASP A 64 6.96 3.72 -6.20
N PRO A 65 7.85 3.20 -7.06
CA PRO A 65 9.25 2.99 -6.72
C PRO A 65 10.10 4.23 -6.44
N SER A 66 9.52 5.42 -6.63
CA SER A 66 10.08 6.70 -6.20
C SER A 66 9.86 7.01 -4.71
N GLY A 67 9.06 6.21 -4.00
CA GLY A 67 8.60 6.53 -2.63
C GLY A 67 7.35 7.41 -2.61
N ALA A 68 6.81 7.78 -3.77
CA ALA A 68 5.52 8.46 -3.86
C ALA A 68 4.37 7.49 -3.54
N TYR A 69 3.44 7.92 -2.68
CA TYR A 69 2.20 7.21 -2.41
C TYR A 69 1.01 8.11 -2.78
N LEU A 70 0.08 7.57 -3.55
CA LEU A 70 -1.10 8.27 -4.02
C LEU A 70 -2.36 7.52 -3.56
N ALA A 71 -3.32 8.26 -3.02
CA ALA A 71 -4.63 7.73 -2.67
C ALA A 71 -5.52 7.70 -3.92
N TRP A 72 -6.13 6.56 -4.20
CA TRP A 72 -6.99 6.37 -5.37
C TRP A 72 -8.39 5.94 -4.94
N LYS A 73 -9.41 6.37 -5.67
CA LYS A 73 -10.76 5.78 -5.56
C LYS A 73 -10.82 4.42 -6.26
N ALA A 74 -10.10 4.30 -7.37
CA ALA A 74 -9.85 3.06 -8.08
C ALA A 74 -8.53 3.18 -8.86
N THR A 75 -7.72 2.14 -8.88
CA THR A 75 -6.52 2.09 -9.73
C THR A 75 -6.26 0.66 -10.18
N ALA A 76 -5.67 0.50 -11.36
CA ALA A 76 -5.25 -0.78 -11.93
C ALA A 76 -3.72 -0.78 -12.04
N MET A 77 -3.08 -1.94 -11.89
CA MET A 77 -1.63 -2.09 -12.06
C MET A 77 -1.31 -3.42 -12.77
N GLY A 78 -0.18 -3.49 -13.47
CA GLY A 78 0.28 -4.68 -14.20
C GLY A 78 0.32 -4.50 -15.73
N LYS A 79 0.56 -5.60 -16.47
CA LYS A 79 0.57 -5.58 -17.95
C LYS A 79 -0.85 -5.29 -18.44
N ASN A 80 -1.02 -4.28 -19.30
CA ASN A 80 -2.31 -3.75 -19.82
C ASN A 80 -3.13 -2.85 -18.87
N TYR A 81 -2.49 -2.27 -17.87
CA TYR A 81 -3.15 -1.36 -16.91
C TYR A 81 -3.89 -0.17 -17.55
N VAL A 82 -3.44 0.31 -18.72
CA VAL A 82 -4.03 1.45 -19.45
C VAL A 82 -5.51 1.21 -19.77
N ASN A 83 -5.87 0.02 -20.24
CA ASN A 83 -7.27 -0.33 -20.51
C ASN A 83 -8.11 -0.45 -19.22
N GLY A 84 -7.48 -0.89 -18.13
CA GLY A 84 -8.12 -0.97 -16.82
C GLY A 84 -8.49 0.41 -16.27
N LYS A 85 -7.59 1.40 -16.38
CA LYS A 85 -7.89 2.78 -15.96
C LYS A 85 -9.04 3.41 -16.75
N ILE A 86 -9.04 3.25 -18.08
CA ILE A 86 -10.11 3.78 -18.94
C ILE A 86 -11.49 3.20 -18.56
N SER A 87 -11.55 1.92 -18.15
CA SER A 87 -12.80 1.32 -17.69
C SER A 87 -13.24 1.80 -16.30
N LEU A 88 -12.29 2.19 -15.45
CA LEU A 88 -12.55 2.68 -14.09
C LEU A 88 -12.96 4.16 -14.07
N GLU A 89 -12.52 4.95 -15.05
CA GLU A 89 -12.90 6.37 -15.21
C GLU A 89 -14.31 6.56 -15.79
N LYS A 90 -14.90 5.53 -16.40
CA LYS A 90 -16.24 5.58 -17.02
C LYS A 90 -17.40 5.33 -16.04
N LYS A 91 -17.17 5.26 -14.73
CA LYS A 91 -18.21 5.05 -13.70
C LYS A 91 -18.18 6.11 -12.61
#